data_AF-A0A9D2QH91-F1
#
_entry.id   AF-A0A9D2QH91-F1
#
_cell.length_a   1.000
_cell.length_b   1.000
_cell.length_c   1.000
_cell.angle_alpha   90.00
_cell.angle_beta   90.00
_cell.angle_gamma   90.00
#
_symmetry.space_group_name_H-M   'P 1'
#
loop_
_entity.id
_entity.type
_entity.pdbx_description
1 polymer ?
#
loop_
_entity_poly.entity_id
_entity_poly.type
_entity_poly.pdbx_seq_one_letter_code
_entity_poly.pdbx_strand_id
1 'polypeptide(L)'
;MDREETMKAAECLRRIDVEGYGLGFHELVAAGAVKAYLCGFPRQEALGMLQTIMKGTILKIPALRKDPALLQATIKGPELIQLVDTAVAAQIDTINKQSAKEGADIRKIAISSLRTIEGKHILENTSPEFLSFLMDCHGALRNKK
;
A
#
# COMPACT_ATOMS: atom_id res chain seq x y z
N MET A 1 -6.18 -22.98 0.55
CA MET A 1 -6.44 -21.54 0.32
C MET A 1 -7.04 -21.42 -1.06
N ASP A 2 -8.27 -20.94 -1.15
CA ASP A 2 -9.02 -20.92 -2.42
C ASP A 2 -8.42 -19.88 -3.37
N ARG A 3 -8.00 -20.33 -4.56
CA ARG A 3 -7.37 -19.47 -5.58
C ARG A 3 -8.36 -18.43 -6.10
N GLU A 4 -9.65 -18.68 -5.97
CA GLU A 4 -10.71 -17.77 -6.42
C GLU A 4 -10.85 -16.53 -5.50
N GLU A 5 -10.68 -16.69 -4.19
CA GLU A 5 -10.74 -15.57 -3.24
C GLU A 5 -9.50 -14.67 -3.28
N THR A 6 -8.32 -15.23 -3.59
CA THR A 6 -7.07 -14.46 -3.75
C THR A 6 -7.06 -13.57 -5.00
N MET A 7 -7.83 -13.91 -6.05
CA MET A 7 -7.92 -13.05 -7.25
C MET A 7 -8.88 -11.86 -7.08
N LYS A 8 -9.81 -11.91 -6.12
CA LYS A 8 -10.80 -10.84 -5.93
C LYS A 8 -10.16 -9.53 -5.44
N ALA A 9 -9.14 -9.60 -4.58
CA ALA A 9 -8.42 -8.39 -4.15
C ALA A 9 -7.69 -7.74 -5.33
N ALA A 10 -6.97 -8.56 -6.12
CA ALA A 10 -6.26 -8.10 -7.30
C ALA A 10 -7.20 -7.46 -8.33
N GLU A 11 -8.39 -8.03 -8.53
CA GLU A 11 -9.42 -7.45 -9.40
C GLU A 11 -9.94 -6.10 -8.88
N CYS A 12 -10.29 -6.01 -7.59
CA CYS A 12 -10.74 -4.77 -6.96
C CYS A 12 -9.69 -3.66 -7.09
N LEU A 13 -8.42 -3.98 -6.85
CA LEU A 13 -7.33 -3.01 -6.82
C LEU A 13 -6.72 -2.72 -8.20
N ARG A 14 -7.09 -3.47 -9.25
CA ARG A 14 -6.52 -3.33 -10.60
C ARG A 14 -6.63 -1.90 -11.13
N ARG A 15 -7.73 -1.21 -10.82
CA ARG A 15 -8.04 0.15 -11.33
C ARG A 15 -7.38 1.27 -10.53
N ILE A 16 -6.73 0.96 -9.41
CA ILE A 16 -5.98 1.94 -8.63
C ILE A 16 -4.63 2.17 -9.31
N ASP A 17 -4.48 3.29 -9.99
CA ASP A 17 -3.21 3.69 -10.60
C ASP A 17 -2.37 4.46 -9.58
N VAL A 18 -1.29 3.85 -9.09
CA VAL A 18 -0.44 4.44 -8.05
C VAL A 18 0.29 5.69 -8.54
N GLU A 19 0.68 5.72 -9.82
CA GLU A 19 1.40 6.85 -10.43
C GLU A 19 0.49 8.09 -10.57
N GLY A 20 -0.82 7.88 -10.71
CA GLY A 20 -1.81 8.95 -10.84
C GLY A 20 -2.04 9.80 -9.59
N TYR A 21 -1.50 9.41 -8.43
CA TYR A 21 -1.69 10.15 -7.17
C TYR A 21 -0.71 11.32 -6.99
N GLY A 22 0.35 11.44 -7.81
CA GLY A 22 1.35 12.51 -7.65
C GLY A 22 2.22 12.34 -6.39
N LEU A 23 2.54 11.10 -6.03
CA LEU A 23 3.31 10.76 -4.83
C LEU A 23 4.79 11.14 -4.96
N GLY A 24 5.40 11.52 -3.83
CA GLY A 24 6.85 11.60 -3.72
C GLY A 24 7.50 10.21 -3.88
N PHE A 25 8.80 10.16 -4.17
CA PHE A 25 9.49 8.90 -4.49
C PHE A 25 9.29 7.79 -3.44
N HIS A 26 9.51 8.06 -2.14
CA HIS A 26 9.37 7.05 -1.11
C HIS A 26 7.93 6.54 -0.98
N GLU A 27 6.95 7.45 -1.05
CA GLU A 27 5.53 7.09 -0.99
C GLU A 27 5.07 6.32 -2.23
N LEU A 28 5.59 6.66 -3.41
CA LEU A 28 5.31 5.94 -4.66
C LEU A 28 5.76 4.48 -4.56
N VAL A 29 7.00 4.26 -4.12
CA VAL A 29 7.55 2.91 -3.94
C VAL A 29 6.78 2.15 -2.85
N ALA A 30 6.48 2.81 -1.72
CA ALA A 30 5.69 2.21 -0.64
C ALA A 30 4.27 1.85 -1.10
N ALA A 31 3.58 2.73 -1.82
CA ALA A 31 2.23 2.50 -2.33
C ALA A 31 2.21 1.36 -3.35
N GLY A 32 3.21 1.29 -4.23
CA GLY A 32 3.39 0.18 -5.16
C GLY A 32 3.56 -1.16 -4.43
N ALA A 33 4.45 -1.20 -3.43
CA ALA A 33 4.69 -2.39 -2.63
C ALA A 33 3.43 -2.81 -1.85
N VAL A 34 2.75 -1.87 -1.20
CA VAL A 34 1.51 -2.11 -0.45
C VAL A 34 0.40 -2.62 -1.35
N LYS A 35 0.17 -1.98 -2.51
CA LYS A 35 -0.83 -2.46 -3.49
C LYS A 35 -0.53 -3.89 -3.92
N ALA A 36 0.72 -4.16 -4.31
CA ALA A 36 1.14 -5.50 -4.74
C ALA A 36 0.99 -6.54 -3.61
N TYR A 37 1.30 -6.15 -2.37
CA TYR A 37 1.12 -7.00 -1.19
C TYR A 37 -0.35 -7.33 -0.95
N LEU A 38 -1.24 -6.33 -0.94
CA LEU A 38 -2.69 -6.53 -0.76
C LEU A 38 -3.30 -7.41 -1.85
N CYS A 39 -2.85 -7.29 -3.11
CA CYS A 39 -3.27 -8.15 -4.21
C CYS A 39 -2.92 -9.64 -4.00
N GLY A 40 -2.00 -9.95 -3.10
CA GLY A 40 -1.60 -11.33 -2.76
C GLY A 40 -2.53 -12.04 -1.77
N PHE A 41 -3.53 -11.34 -1.19
CA PHE A 41 -4.41 -11.88 -0.16
C PHE A 41 -5.86 -12.01 -0.63
N PRO A 42 -6.67 -12.85 0.04
CA PRO A 42 -8.12 -12.79 -0.07
C PRO A 42 -8.65 -11.38 0.22
N ARG A 43 -9.70 -11.00 -0.50
CA ARG A 43 -10.31 -9.66 -0.40
C ARG A 43 -10.61 -9.22 1.05
N GLN A 44 -11.19 -10.12 1.86
CA GLN A 44 -11.55 -9.81 3.24
C GLN A 44 -10.31 -9.60 4.13
N GLU A 45 -9.24 -10.36 3.91
CA GLU A 45 -7.99 -10.19 4.64
C GLU A 45 -7.32 -8.87 4.28
N ALA A 46 -7.23 -8.55 2.98
CA ALA A 46 -6.70 -7.27 2.50
C ALA A 46 -7.52 -6.08 3.05
N LEU A 47 -8.85 -6.19 3.07
CA LEU A 47 -9.72 -5.18 3.67
C LEU A 47 -9.47 -5.03 5.18
N GLY A 48 -9.33 -6.15 5.89
CA GLY A 48 -9.06 -6.17 7.33
C GLY A 48 -7.72 -5.51 7.71
N MET A 49 -6.68 -5.68 6.89
CA MET A 49 -5.41 -4.99 7.06
C MET A 49 -5.60 -3.46 6.98
N LEU A 50 -6.31 -2.96 5.96
CA LEU A 50 -6.57 -1.52 5.83
C LEU A 50 -7.48 -0.98 6.95
N GLN A 51 -8.49 -1.73 7.36
CA GLN A 51 -9.36 -1.37 8.49
C GLN A 51 -8.61 -1.31 9.82
N THR A 52 -7.57 -2.13 9.98
CA THR A 52 -6.73 -2.12 11.18
C THR A 52 -5.95 -0.81 11.29
N ILE A 53 -5.52 -0.24 10.16
CA ILE A 53 -4.77 1.01 10.06
C ILE A 53 -5.68 2.23 10.21
N MET A 54 -6.85 2.21 9.58
CA MET A 54 -7.78 3.34 9.59
C MET A 54 -8.60 3.34 10.89
N LYS A 55 -8.40 4.33 11.77
CA LYS A 55 -9.07 4.47 13.08
C LYS A 55 -10.56 4.75 12.95
N GLY A 56 -11.37 3.77 12.51
CA GLY A 56 -12.85 3.76 12.59
C GLY A 56 -13.61 4.94 11.97
N THR A 57 -12.91 5.95 11.48
CA THR A 57 -13.43 7.25 11.09
C THR A 57 -13.07 7.41 9.63
N ILE A 58 -14.02 7.07 8.77
CA ILE A 58 -13.92 7.37 7.35
C ILE A 58 -14.16 8.88 7.22
N LEU A 59 -13.16 9.69 7.55
CA LEU A 59 -13.19 11.11 7.24
C LEU A 59 -13.21 11.25 5.72
N LYS A 60 -14.13 12.06 5.20
CA LYS A 60 -14.21 12.31 3.74
C LYS A 60 -12.90 12.98 3.29
N ILE A 61 -12.35 12.52 2.16
CA ILE A 61 -11.12 13.04 1.51
C ILE A 61 -11.01 14.57 1.50
N PRO A 62 -12.09 15.36 1.27
CA PRO A 62 -12.02 16.82 1.30
C PRO A 62 -11.71 17.43 2.68
N ALA A 63 -11.99 16.73 3.78
CA ALA A 63 -11.64 17.17 5.14
C ALA A 63 -10.17 16.90 5.44
N LEU A 64 -9.64 15.78 4.94
CA LEU A 64 -8.25 15.37 5.12
C LEU A 64 -7.25 16.27 4.37
N ARG A 65 -7.63 16.79 3.18
CA ARG A 65 -6.81 17.78 2.46
C ARG A 65 -6.78 19.17 3.12
N LYS A 66 -7.75 19.49 3.98
CA LYS A 66 -7.89 20.81 4.62
C LYS A 66 -7.20 20.89 5.98
N ASP A 67 -6.94 19.76 6.62
CA ASP A 67 -6.31 19.71 7.93
C ASP A 67 -5.35 18.51 8.07
N PRO A 68 -4.03 18.75 7.97
CA PRO A 68 -3.01 17.73 8.19
C PRO A 68 -3.05 17.05 9.57
N ALA A 69 -3.60 17.70 10.61
CA ALA A 69 -3.70 17.11 11.94
C ALA A 69 -4.76 16.00 12.01
N LEU A 70 -5.82 16.10 11.19
CA LEU A 70 -6.80 15.02 11.02
C LEU A 70 -6.18 13.78 10.37
N LEU A 71 -5.13 13.93 9.57
CA LEU A 71 -4.42 12.81 8.93
C LEU A 71 -3.78 11.88 9.98
N GLN A 72 -3.05 12.46 10.94
CA GLN A 72 -2.41 11.71 12.01
C GLN A 72 -3.41 11.12 13.01
N ALA A 73 -4.56 11.78 13.20
CA ALA A 73 -5.63 11.28 14.05
C ALA A 73 -6.39 10.08 13.44
N THR A 74 -6.34 9.91 12.11
CA THR A 74 -7.12 8.89 11.37
C THR A 74 -6.36 7.59 11.17
N ILE A 75 -5.04 7.58 11.38
CA ILE A 75 -4.19 6.41 11.17
C ILE A 75 -3.68 5.89 12.50
N LYS A 76 -3.61 4.57 12.63
CA LYS A 76 -2.79 3.93 13.65
C LYS A 76 -1.39 3.76 13.11
N GLY A 77 -0.49 4.62 13.59
CA GLY A 77 0.89 4.72 13.12
C GLY A 77 1.65 3.39 13.14
N PRO A 78 1.66 2.62 14.24
CA PRO A 78 2.36 1.34 14.31
C PRO A 78 1.91 0.34 13.24
N GLU A 79 0.62 0.28 12.97
CA GLU A 79 0.03 -0.64 12.00
C GLU A 79 0.31 -0.20 10.55
N LEU A 80 0.39 1.10 10.28
CA LEU A 80 0.87 1.60 8.98
C LEU A 80 2.34 1.22 8.76
N ILE A 81 3.19 1.46 9.76
CA ILE A 81 4.61 1.10 9.70
C ILE A 81 4.74 -0.39 9.38
N GLN A 82 4.06 -1.25 10.14
CA GLN A 82 4.10 -2.69 9.96
C GLN A 82 3.63 -3.11 8.56
N LEU A 83 2.55 -2.53 8.02
CA LEU A 83 2.07 -2.85 6.68
C LEU A 83 3.12 -2.50 5.61
N VAL A 84 3.70 -1.30 5.68
CA VAL A 84 4.72 -0.86 4.72
C VAL A 84 5.95 -1.77 4.78
N ASP A 85 6.50 -1.99 5.98
CA ASP A 85 7.72 -2.80 6.15
C ASP A 85 7.50 -4.25 5.66
N THR A 86 6.34 -4.83 5.98
CA THR A 86 5.99 -6.18 5.53
C THR A 86 5.81 -6.24 4.02
N ALA A 87 5.15 -5.25 3.42
CA ALA A 87 4.93 -5.19 1.98
C ALA A 87 6.25 -5.04 1.21
N VAL A 88 7.15 -4.17 1.68
CA VAL A 88 8.49 -3.97 1.11
C VAL A 88 9.32 -5.26 1.20
N ALA A 89 9.33 -5.92 2.36
CA ALA A 89 10.04 -7.19 2.55
C ALA A 89 9.50 -8.27 1.59
N ALA A 90 8.18 -8.39 1.44
CA ALA A 90 7.55 -9.33 0.52
C ALA A 90 7.92 -9.08 -0.95
N GLN A 91 8.05 -7.81 -1.37
CA GLN A 91 8.51 -7.47 -2.71
C GLN A 91 9.98 -7.84 -2.94
N ILE A 92 10.86 -7.55 -1.98
CA ILE A 92 12.27 -7.95 -2.04
C ILE A 92 12.39 -9.47 -2.18
N ASP A 93 11.63 -10.21 -1.38
CA ASP A 93 11.56 -11.67 -1.45
C ASP A 93 11.05 -12.18 -2.80
N THR A 94 10.04 -11.52 -3.37
CA THR A 94 9.49 -11.87 -4.68
C THR A 94 10.54 -11.67 -5.76
N ILE A 95 11.23 -10.53 -5.79
CA ILE A 95 12.30 -10.23 -6.75
C ILE A 95 13.46 -11.24 -6.60
N ASN A 96 13.83 -11.60 -5.38
CA ASN A 96 14.87 -12.60 -5.13
C ASN A 96 14.50 -14.01 -5.63
N LYS A 97 13.22 -14.38 -5.59
CA LYS A 97 12.70 -15.68 -6.03
C LYS A 97 12.43 -15.76 -7.53
N GLN A 98 12.42 -14.64 -8.25
CA GLN A 98 12.20 -14.63 -9.69
C GLN A 98 13.42 -15.17 -10.45
N SER A 99 13.24 -16.28 -11.17
CA SER A 99 14.26 -16.88 -12.03
C SER A 99 14.53 -16.00 -13.27
N ALA A 100 15.64 -15.26 -13.27
CA ALA A 100 16.43 -14.76 -14.41
C ALA A 100 15.75 -14.07 -15.62
N LYS A 101 14.45 -13.76 -15.61
CA LYS A 101 13.78 -13.09 -16.74
C LYS A 101 14.19 -11.62 -16.90
N GLU A 102 14.53 -10.97 -15.79
CA GLU A 102 15.05 -9.60 -15.78
C GLU A 102 16.58 -9.61 -15.66
N GLY A 103 17.27 -8.59 -16.19
CA GLY A 103 18.72 -8.46 -16.03
C GLY A 103 19.10 -8.37 -14.55
N ALA A 104 20.23 -8.98 -14.17
CA ALA A 104 20.70 -8.97 -12.77
C ALA A 104 20.87 -7.55 -12.20
N ASP A 105 21.15 -6.57 -13.06
CA ASP A 105 21.32 -5.16 -12.68
C ASP A 105 19.99 -4.47 -12.37
N ILE A 106 18.91 -4.78 -13.12
CA ILE A 106 17.56 -4.23 -12.86
C ILE A 106 17.05 -4.71 -11.50
N ARG A 107 17.23 -6.00 -11.18
CA ARG A 107 16.84 -6.54 -9.86
C ARG A 107 17.61 -5.89 -8.71
N LYS A 108 18.92 -5.68 -8.88
CA LYS A 108 19.74 -5.00 -7.86
C LYS A 108 19.24 -3.58 -7.62
N ILE A 109 18.93 -2.83 -8.69
CA ILE A 109 18.38 -1.47 -8.59
C ILE A 109 17.03 -1.51 -7.85
N ALA A 110 16.10 -2.37 -8.25
CA ALA A 110 14.79 -2.49 -7.62
C ALA A 110 14.88 -2.83 -6.11
N ILE A 111 15.71 -3.82 -5.74
CA ILE A 111 15.95 -4.17 -4.34
C ILE A 111 16.59 -3.02 -3.58
N SER A 112 17.55 -2.31 -4.19
CA SER A 112 18.19 -1.17 -3.54
C SER A 112 17.20 -0.05 -3.26
N SER A 113 16.30 0.27 -4.20
CA SER A 113 15.24 1.25 -4.01
C SER A 113 14.27 0.83 -2.91
N LEU A 114 13.83 -0.43 -2.91
CA LEU A 114 12.95 -0.96 -1.86
C LEU A 114 13.58 -0.88 -0.46
N ARG A 115 14.90 -1.13 -0.34
CA ARG A 115 15.63 -1.04 0.93
C ARG A 115 15.76 0.38 1.48
N THR A 116 15.51 1.41 0.67
CA THR A 116 15.46 2.80 1.18
C THR A 116 14.13 3.14 1.85
N ILE A 117 13.14 2.26 1.76
CA ILE A 117 11.80 2.51 2.29
C ILE A 117 11.71 1.97 3.71
N GLU A 118 11.41 2.87 4.64
CA GLU A 118 11.13 2.54 6.04
C GLU A 118 9.71 3.04 6.38
N GLY A 119 8.87 2.17 6.95
CA GLY A 119 7.51 2.52 7.31
C GLY A 119 7.43 3.71 8.26
N LYS A 120 8.43 3.87 9.15
CA LYS A 120 8.56 5.05 10.02
C LYS A 120 8.74 6.34 9.24
N HIS A 121 9.62 6.34 8.23
CA HIS A 121 9.83 7.50 7.37
C HIS A 121 8.56 7.86 6.58
N ILE A 122 7.82 6.85 6.11
CA ILE A 122 6.51 7.06 5.47
C ILE A 122 5.54 7.72 6.45
N LEU A 123 5.38 7.19 7.66
CA LEU A 123 4.48 7.76 8.67
C LEU A 123 4.80 9.22 9.00
N GLU A 124 6.08 9.55 9.18
CA GLU A 124 6.53 10.91 9.54
C GLU A 124 6.32 11.93 8.41
N ASN A 125 6.32 11.48 7.15
CA ASN A 125 6.25 12.34 5.97
C ASN A 125 5.00 12.07 5.11
N THR A 126 3.97 11.45 5.69
CA THR A 126 2.79 11.02 4.94
C THR A 126 2.05 12.20 4.33
N SER A 127 1.87 12.16 3.02
CA SER A 127 1.12 13.14 2.24
C SER A 127 -0.39 12.83 2.22
N PRO A 128 -1.24 13.85 2.01
CA PRO A 128 -2.66 13.64 1.72
C PRO A 128 -2.92 12.71 0.52
N GLU A 129 -2.01 12.71 -0.46
CA GLU A 129 -2.06 11.89 -1.67
C GLU A 129 -1.89 10.40 -1.34
N PHE A 130 -0.92 10.05 -0.50
CA PHE A 130 -0.71 8.67 -0.04
C PHE A 130 -1.92 8.14 0.75
N LEU A 131 -2.56 9.01 1.53
CA LEU A 131 -3.78 8.65 2.25
C LEU A 131 -4.98 8.49 1.34
N SER A 132 -5.07 9.31 0.30
CA SER A 132 -6.07 9.13 -0.75
C SER A 132 -5.93 7.75 -1.41
N PHE A 133 -4.70 7.32 -1.68
CA PHE A 133 -4.42 5.97 -2.17
C PHE A 133 -4.91 4.87 -1.21
N LEU A 134 -4.62 4.96 0.10
CA LEU A 134 -5.08 3.96 1.07
C LEU A 134 -6.61 3.93 1.20
N MET A 135 -7.25 5.11 1.17
CA MET A 135 -8.71 5.23 1.20
C MET A 135 -9.37 4.63 -0.04
N ASP A 136 -8.80 4.85 -1.21
CA ASP A 136 -9.32 4.31 -2.46
C ASP A 136 -9.12 2.79 -2.53
N CYS A 137 -7.98 2.27 -2.05
CA CYS A 137 -7.78 0.83 -1.85
C CYS A 137 -8.86 0.25 -0.93
N HIS A 138 -9.10 0.88 0.23
CA HIS A 138 -10.12 0.44 1.16
C HIS A 138 -11.53 0.50 0.53
N GLY A 139 -11.85 1.57 -0.19
CA GLY A 139 -13.12 1.73 -0.90
C GLY A 139 -13.34 0.69 -1.99
N ALA A 140 -12.30 0.40 -2.77
CA ALA A 140 -12.32 -0.62 -3.82
C ALA A 140 -12.52 -2.02 -3.24
N LEU A 141 -11.85 -2.35 -2.12
CA LEU A 141 -12.02 -3.62 -1.43
C LEU A 141 -13.36 -3.73 -0.70
N ARG A 142 -13.93 -2.63 -0.21
CA ARG A 142 -15.22 -2.63 0.49
C ARG A 142 -16.41 -2.80 -0.48
N ASN A 143 -16.38 -2.11 -1.60
CA ASN A 143 -17.49 -2.10 -2.55
C ASN A 143 -17.43 -3.35 -3.43
N LYS A 144 -18.40 -4.27 -3.30
CA LYS A 144 -18.64 -5.32 -4.31
C LYS A 144 -19.04 -4.59 -5.60
N LYS A 145 -18.15 -4.52 -6.58
CA LYS A 145 -18.58 -4.40 -7.97
C LYS A 145 -18.72 -5.80 -8.54
#